data_AF-G4RP94-F1
#
_entry.id   AF-G4RP94-F1
#
_cell.length_a   1.000
_cell.length_b   1.000
_cell.length_c   1.000
_cell.angle_alpha   90.00
_cell.angle_beta   90.00
_cell.angle_gamma   90.00
#
_symmetry.space_group_name_H-M   'P 1'
#
loop_
_entity.id
_entity.type
_entity.pdbx_description
1 polymer ?
#
loop_
_entity_poly.entity_id
_entity_poly.type
_entity_poly.pdbx_seq_one_letter_code
_entity_poly.pdbx_strand_id
1 'polypeptide(L)'
;MLAEQRAKPKPLRVLITIESGDPSVSRGAADFLAKALRGPLDLSLGQLTLTLTFQWSLASRVAEIIRAGGDSVLDFDLGEDRVTIVTKRGLVITITVDVRSNGYVSEVEGVVDFEQAPFEISES
;
A
#
# COMPACT_ATOMS: atom_id res chain seq x y z
N MET A 1 -21.02 19.41 22.60
CA MET A 1 -20.79 18.36 21.59
C MET A 1 -19.30 18.13 21.54
N LEU A 2 -18.83 17.03 22.13
CA LEU A 2 -17.41 16.67 22.15
C LEU A 2 -17.07 16.16 20.75
N ALA A 3 -16.30 16.94 20.01
CA ALA A 3 -15.61 16.42 18.83
C ALA A 3 -14.72 15.29 19.33
N GLU A 4 -15.11 14.04 19.05
CA GLU A 4 -14.19 12.92 19.15
C GLU A 4 -12.98 13.28 18.29
N GLN A 5 -11.86 13.60 18.94
CA GLN A 5 -10.56 13.57 18.28
C GLN A 5 -10.35 12.12 17.86
N ARG A 6 -10.87 11.76 16.69
CA ARG A 6 -10.55 10.51 16.02
C ARG A 6 -9.05 10.51 15.85
N ALA A 7 -8.36 9.72 16.66
CA ALA A 7 -6.92 9.64 16.65
C ALA A 7 -6.45 9.36 15.22
N LYS A 8 -5.60 10.24 14.69
CA LYS A 8 -5.02 10.08 13.36
C LYS A 8 -4.39 8.67 13.27
N PRO A 9 -4.71 7.86 12.26
CA PRO A 9 -4.10 6.55 12.10
C PRO A 9 -2.58 6.70 12.03
N LYS A 10 -1.88 5.85 12.80
CA LYS A 10 -0.41 5.87 12.83
C LYS A 10 0.11 5.41 11.47
N PRO A 11 1.24 5.98 11.00
CA PRO A 11 1.92 5.47 9.81
C PRO A 11 2.20 3.98 9.95
N LEU A 12 1.98 3.23 8.86
CA LEU A 12 2.35 1.82 8.81
C LEU A 12 3.69 1.69 8.11
N ARG A 13 4.56 0.83 8.63
CA ARG A 13 5.84 0.53 8.00
C ARG A 13 6.06 -0.98 8.05
N VAL A 14 6.39 -1.54 6.90
CA VAL A 14 6.72 -2.95 6.73
C VAL A 14 8.10 -3.03 6.09
N LEU A 15 9.00 -3.79 6.69
CA LEU A 15 10.32 -4.06 6.16
C LEU A 15 10.44 -5.56 5.91
N ILE A 16 10.86 -5.94 4.71
CA ILE A 16 11.14 -7.32 4.33
C ILE A 16 12.59 -7.39 3.87
N THR A 17 13.36 -8.28 4.47
CA THR A 17 14.75 -8.54 4.07
C THR A 17 14.82 -9.91 3.41
N ILE A 18 15.47 -9.97 2.25
CA ILE A 18 15.66 -11.18 1.46
C ILE A 18 17.16 -11.41 1.32
N GLU A 19 17.61 -12.60 1.71
CA GLU A 19 19.00 -13.01 1.59
C GLU A 19 19.09 -14.25 0.72
N SER A 20 19.96 -14.21 -0.28
CA SER A 20 20.20 -15.34 -1.18
C SER A 20 21.66 -15.38 -1.61
N GLY A 21 22.21 -16.59 -1.70
CA GLY A 21 23.51 -16.82 -2.34
C GLY A 21 23.49 -16.58 -3.86
N ASP A 22 22.31 -16.56 -4.47
CA ASP A 22 22.09 -16.20 -5.87
C ASP A 22 21.51 -14.78 -5.99
N PRO A 23 22.25 -13.82 -6.57
CA PRO A 23 21.79 -12.45 -6.75
C PRO A 23 20.58 -12.27 -7.68
N SER A 24 20.33 -13.20 -8.60
CA SER A 24 19.15 -13.16 -9.46
C SER A 24 17.88 -13.48 -8.67
N VAL A 25 17.97 -14.47 -7.77
CA VAL A 25 16.88 -14.85 -6.88
C VAL A 25 16.57 -13.74 -5.88
N SER A 26 17.61 -13.12 -5.28
CA SER A 26 17.43 -12.00 -4.35
C SER A 26 16.62 -10.86 -4.97
N ARG A 27 17.02 -10.43 -6.18
CA ARG A 27 16.33 -9.35 -6.91
C ARG A 27 14.92 -9.74 -7.34
N GLY A 28 14.75 -10.93 -7.94
CA GLY A 28 13.43 -11.37 -8.39
C GLY A 28 12.42 -11.52 -7.24
N ALA A 29 12.86 -12.01 -6.09
CA ALA A 29 12.03 -12.09 -4.89
C ALA A 29 11.68 -10.68 -4.36
N ALA A 30 12.64 -9.74 -4.36
CA ALA A 30 12.40 -8.37 -3.94
C ALA A 30 11.37 -7.67 -4.83
N ASP A 31 11.49 -7.79 -6.15
CA ASP A 31 10.55 -7.20 -7.10
C ASP A 31 9.14 -7.77 -6.94
N PHE A 32 9.02 -9.09 -6.75
CA PHE A 32 7.74 -9.73 -6.49
C PHE A 32 7.11 -9.25 -5.18
N LEU A 33 7.89 -9.26 -4.10
CA LEU A 33 7.42 -8.85 -2.77
C LEU A 33 7.07 -7.37 -2.72
N ALA A 34 7.79 -6.51 -3.43
CA ALA A 34 7.45 -5.09 -3.53
C ALA A 34 6.07 -4.88 -4.16
N LYS A 35 5.80 -5.55 -5.28
CA LYS A 35 4.49 -5.46 -5.96
C LYS A 35 3.37 -6.05 -5.10
N ALA A 36 3.60 -7.21 -4.50
CA ALA A 36 2.62 -7.89 -3.65
C ALA A 36 2.35 -7.15 -2.34
N LEU A 37 3.37 -6.48 -1.76
CA LEU A 37 3.23 -5.66 -0.56
C LEU A 37 2.39 -4.42 -0.83
N ARG A 38 2.54 -3.80 -2.02
CA ARG A 38 1.80 -2.61 -2.40
C ARG A 38 0.29 -2.86 -2.43
N GLY A 39 -0.17 -3.90 -3.13
CA GLY A 39 -1.60 -4.17 -3.33
C GLY A 39 -1.87 -5.33 -4.29
N PRO A 40 -3.03 -5.34 -4.97
CA PRO A 40 -3.35 -6.35 -5.97
C PRO A 40 -2.26 -6.44 -7.04
N LEU A 41 -1.87 -7.66 -7.36
CA LEU A 41 -0.86 -7.98 -8.38
C LEU A 41 -1.56 -8.57 -9.60
N ASP A 42 -1.58 -7.81 -10.69
CA ASP A 42 -2.09 -8.28 -11.97
C ASP A 42 -0.99 -9.00 -12.76
N LEU A 43 -1.28 -10.23 -13.17
CA LEU A 43 -0.41 -11.10 -13.93
C LEU A 43 -1.09 -11.47 -15.25
N SER A 44 -0.36 -11.34 -16.35
CA SER A 44 -0.79 -11.79 -17.67
C SER A 44 0.08 -12.96 -18.13
N LEU A 45 -0.53 -14.13 -18.29
CA LEU A 45 0.10 -15.37 -18.71
C LEU A 45 -0.55 -15.85 -20.01
N GLY A 46 -0.06 -15.37 -21.15
CA GLY A 46 -0.64 -15.65 -22.45
C GLY A 46 -2.05 -15.06 -22.57
N GLN A 47 -3.07 -15.91 -22.62
CA GLN A 47 -4.48 -15.49 -22.67
C GLN A 47 -5.14 -15.39 -21.28
N LEU A 48 -4.44 -15.77 -20.21
CA LEU A 48 -4.96 -15.74 -18.86
C LEU A 48 -4.54 -14.45 -18.16
N THR A 49 -5.52 -13.69 -17.66
CA THR A 49 -5.29 -12.58 -16.74
C THR A 49 -5.68 -13.01 -15.33
N LEU A 50 -4.79 -12.80 -14.36
CA LEU A 50 -4.93 -13.23 -12.98
C LEU A 50 -4.64 -12.04 -12.07
N THR A 51 -5.56 -11.73 -11.15
CA THR A 51 -5.34 -10.74 -10.10
C THR A 51 -5.15 -11.45 -8.77
N LEU A 52 -3.98 -11.29 -8.15
CA LEU A 52 -3.67 -11.83 -6.84
C LEU A 52 -3.79 -10.73 -5.79
N THR A 53 -4.60 -10.98 -4.77
CA THR A 53 -4.76 -10.05 -3.64
C THR A 53 -4.24 -10.68 -2.36
N PHE A 54 -3.34 -9.98 -1.68
CA PHE A 54 -2.75 -10.43 -0.43
C PHE A 54 -3.34 -9.67 0.74
N GLN A 55 -3.92 -10.38 1.71
CA GLN A 55 -4.50 -9.77 2.92
C GLN A 55 -3.47 -8.98 3.75
N TRP A 56 -2.20 -9.37 3.67
CA TRP A 56 -1.08 -8.68 4.33
C TRP A 56 -0.54 -7.49 3.54
N SER A 57 -1.05 -7.21 2.33
CA SER A 57 -0.65 -6.03 1.56
C SER A 57 -1.07 -4.74 2.27
N LEU A 58 -0.32 -3.67 2.02
CA LEU A 58 -0.60 -2.35 2.54
C LEU A 58 -1.96 -1.83 2.06
N ALA A 59 -2.31 -2.02 0.78
CA ALA A 59 -3.63 -1.66 0.27
C ALA A 59 -4.77 -2.39 1.01
N SER A 60 -4.61 -3.69 1.28
CA SER A 60 -5.59 -4.44 2.06
C SER A 60 -5.70 -3.92 3.48
N ARG A 61 -4.56 -3.64 4.14
CA ARG A 61 -4.55 -3.09 5.50
C ARG A 61 -5.17 -1.70 5.57
N VAL A 62 -4.94 -0.85 4.57
CA VAL A 62 -5.57 0.47 4.44
C VAL A 62 -7.07 0.33 4.28
N ALA A 63 -7.55 -0.59 3.43
CA ALA A 63 -8.98 -0.84 3.26
C ALA A 63 -9.66 -1.25 4.58
N GLU A 64 -9.00 -2.06 5.41
CA GLU A 64 -9.50 -2.40 6.74
C GLU A 64 -9.59 -1.18 7.67
N ILE A 65 -8.60 -0.29 7.65
CA ILE A 65 -8.57 0.94 8.45
C ILE A 65 -9.71 1.89 8.04
N ILE A 66 -9.89 2.11 6.73
CA ILE A 66 -10.96 2.95 6.19
C ILE A 66 -12.33 2.40 6.65
N ARG A 67 -12.54 1.09 6.47
CA ARG A 67 -13.79 0.42 6.86
C ARG A 67 -14.04 0.49 8.37
N ALA A 68 -13.02 0.23 9.20
CA ALA A 68 -13.14 0.32 10.65
C ALA A 68 -13.41 1.76 11.13
N GLY A 69 -12.91 2.76 10.40
CA GLY A 69 -13.22 4.17 10.63
C GLY A 69 -14.63 4.60 10.22
N GLY A 70 -15.40 3.73 9.54
CA GLY A 70 -16.69 4.08 8.96
C GLY A 70 -16.57 5.13 7.86
N ASP A 71 -15.47 5.09 7.11
CA ASP A 71 -15.20 5.94 5.96
C ASP A 71 -15.29 5.11 4.67
N SER A 72 -15.21 5.76 3.50
CA SER A 72 -15.28 5.11 2.20
C SER A 72 -14.33 5.77 1.22
N VAL A 73 -13.81 4.98 0.28
CA VAL A 73 -12.94 5.48 -0.80
C VAL A 73 -13.77 6.37 -1.72
N LEU A 74 -13.26 7.58 -1.98
CA LEU A 74 -13.77 8.50 -2.99
C LEU A 74 -13.02 8.30 -4.31
N ASP A 75 -11.70 8.24 -4.22
CA ASP A 75 -10.82 8.13 -5.39
C ASP A 75 -9.58 7.29 -5.04
N PHE A 76 -9.00 6.65 -6.06
CA PHE A 76 -7.73 5.93 -5.92
C PHE A 76 -6.92 6.02 -7.20
N ASP A 77 -5.63 6.29 -7.04
CA ASP A 77 -4.64 6.32 -8.12
C ASP A 77 -3.55 5.27 -7.85
N LEU A 78 -3.29 4.42 -8.85
CA LEU A 78 -2.32 3.33 -8.81
C LEU A 78 -1.15 3.68 -9.73
N GLY A 79 -0.13 4.34 -9.17
CA GLY A 79 1.16 4.56 -9.82
C GLY A 79 2.12 3.39 -9.62
N GLU A 80 3.20 3.37 -10.42
CA GLU A 80 4.21 2.31 -10.40
C GLU A 80 4.96 2.20 -9.06
N ASP A 81 5.21 3.32 -8.39
CA ASP A 81 5.93 3.35 -7.10
C ASP A 81 5.07 3.87 -5.93
N ARG A 82 3.90 4.43 -6.25
CA ARG A 82 3.05 5.14 -5.29
C ARG A 82 1.58 4.84 -5.54
N VAL A 83 0.85 4.49 -4.49
CA VAL A 83 -0.61 4.42 -4.51
C VAL A 83 -1.15 5.57 -3.67
N THR A 84 -2.10 6.32 -4.20
CA THR A 84 -2.79 7.38 -3.46
C THR A 84 -4.26 7.03 -3.36
N ILE A 85 -4.80 7.06 -2.14
CA ILE A 85 -6.21 6.77 -1.86
C ILE A 85 -6.79 7.99 -1.17
N VAL A 86 -7.89 8.51 -1.69
CA VAL A 86 -8.62 9.62 -1.11
C VAL A 86 -9.96 9.11 -0.59
N THR A 87 -10.30 9.43 0.65
CA THR A 87 -11.59 9.04 1.24
C THR A 87 -12.60 10.19 1.18
N LYS A 88 -13.89 9.86 1.32
CA LYS A 88 -14.95 10.88 1.34
C LYS A 88 -14.81 11.89 2.48
N ARG A 89 -14.22 11.48 3.62
CA ARG A 89 -13.93 12.38 4.75
C ARG A 89 -12.60 13.14 4.61
N GLY A 90 -12.04 13.19 3.40
CA GLY A 90 -10.85 13.97 3.12
C GLY A 90 -9.56 13.37 3.68
N LEU A 91 -9.50 12.07 3.97
CA LEU A 91 -8.23 11.42 4.31
C LEU A 91 -7.49 11.08 3.01
N VAL A 92 -6.27 11.58 2.87
CA VAL A 92 -5.33 11.21 1.81
C VAL A 92 -4.35 10.19 2.37
N ILE A 93 -4.31 9.02 1.75
CA ILE A 93 -3.49 7.90 2.18
C ILE A 93 -2.51 7.61 1.05
N THR A 94 -1.22 7.62 1.36
CA THR A 94 -0.17 7.36 0.38
C THR A 94 0.56 6.09 0.76
N ILE A 95 0.63 5.13 -0.15
CA ILE A 95 1.42 3.91 -0.02
C ILE A 95 2.63 4.05 -0.94
N THR A 96 3.83 3.93 -0.37
CA THR A 96 5.10 3.93 -1.11
C THR A 96 5.82 2.63 -0.82
N VAL A 97 6.39 2.00 -1.85
CA VAL A 97 7.21 0.79 -1.68
C VAL A 97 8.55 0.98 -2.38
N ASP A 98 9.63 0.95 -1.61
CA ASP A 98 10.99 1.08 -2.09
C ASP A 98 11.73 -0.25 -2.02
N VAL A 99 12.60 -0.50 -3.01
CA VAL A 99 13.49 -1.67 -3.03
C VAL A 99 14.93 -1.21 -3.06
N ARG A 100 15.75 -1.77 -2.16
CA ARG A 100 17.20 -1.58 -2.13
C ARG A 100 17.86 -2.94 -2.25
N SER A 101 18.95 -3.04 -3.01
CA SER A 101 19.67 -4.31 -3.16
C SER A 101 21.16 -4.07 -3.28
N ASN A 102 21.96 -4.94 -2.65
CA ASN A 102 23.41 -5.00 -2.82
C ASN A 102 23.86 -6.23 -3.63
N GLY A 103 22.91 -6.94 -4.24
CA GLY A 103 23.13 -8.19 -4.97
C GLY A 103 22.70 -9.40 -4.17
N TYR A 104 23.25 -9.63 -2.98
CA TYR A 104 22.95 -10.82 -2.17
C TYR A 104 21.79 -10.58 -1.20
N VAL A 105 21.74 -9.35 -0.67
CA VAL A 105 20.69 -8.90 0.23
C VAL A 105 19.85 -7.85 -0.49
N SER A 106 18.53 -8.03 -0.41
CA SER A 106 17.55 -7.06 -0.88
C SER A 106 16.61 -6.70 0.26
N GLU A 107 16.28 -5.42 0.36
CA GLU A 107 15.37 -4.85 1.34
C GLU A 107 14.18 -4.25 0.60
N VAL A 108 12.98 -4.65 0.98
CA VAL A 108 11.72 -4.08 0.51
C VAL A 108 11.09 -3.34 1.67
N GLU A 109 10.93 -2.04 1.50
CA GLU A 109 10.35 -1.16 2.51
C GLU A 109 9.02 -0.60 2.00
N GLY A 110 7.94 -0.91 2.69
CA GLY A 110 6.63 -0.34 2.42
C GLY A 110 6.22 0.63 3.53
N VAL A 111 5.78 1.83 3.14
CA VAL A 111 5.32 2.87 4.06
C VAL A 111 3.90 3.30 3.68
N VAL A 112 3.06 3.51 4.70
CA VAL A 112 1.74 4.12 4.55
C VAL A 112 1.70 5.41 5.35
N ASP A 113 1.53 6.52 4.65
CA ASP A 113 1.34 7.83 5.23
C ASP A 113 -0.12 8.25 5.17
N PHE A 114 -0.56 8.92 6.23
CA PHE A 114 -1.92 9.42 6.38
C PHE A 114 -1.87 10.93 6.52
N GLU A 115 -2.58 11.65 5.66
CA GLU A 115 -2.69 13.10 5.67
C GLU A 115 -4.15 13.52 5.62
N GLN A 116 -4.54 14.49 6.45
CA GLN A 116 -5.89 15.03 6.41
C GLN A 116 -5.91 16.18 5.41
N ALA A 117 -6.71 16.07 4.36
CA ALA A 117 -6.97 17.17 3.44
C ALA A 117 -7.66 18.30 4.20
N PRO A 118 -7.41 19.58 3.81
CA PRO A 118 -8.02 20.73 4.47
C PRO A 118 -9.54 20.88 4.20
N PHE A 119 -10.16 19.94 3.49
CA PHE A 119 -11.58 19.98 3.13
C PHE A 119 -12.22 18.58 3.21
N GLU A 120 -13.50 18.53 3.62
CA GLU A 120 -14.36 17.35 3.54
C GLU A 120 -15.30 17.48 2.35
N ILE A 121 -15.52 16.40 1.59
CA ILE A 121 -16.45 16.42 0.44
C ILE A 121 -17.76 15.78 0.90
N SER A 122 -18.76 16.61 1.17
CA SER A 122 -20.14 16.19 1.40
C SER A 122 -20.89 16.16 0.08
N GLU A 123 -21.24 14.97 -0.44
CA GLU A 123 -22.27 14.88 -1.48
C GLU A 123 -23.64 15.19 -0.85
N SER A 124 -24.32 16.19 -1.39
CA SER A 124 -25.71 16.54 -1.06
C SER A 124 -26.68 15.63 -1.80
#